data_AF-A0AAW2I7A2-F1
#
_entry.id   AF-A0AAW2I7A2-F1
#
_cell.length_a   1.000
_cell.length_b   1.000
_cell.length_c   1.000
_cell.angle_alpha   90.00
_cell.angle_beta   90.00
_cell.angle_gamma   90.00
#
_symmetry.space_group_name_H-M   'P 1'
#
loop_
_entity.id
_entity.type
_entity.pdbx_description
1 polymer ?
#
loop_
_entity_poly.entity_id
_entity_poly.type
_entity_poly.pdbx_seq_one_letter_code
_entity_poly.pdbx_strand_id
1 'polypeptide(L)'
;MVDKGSKRWHATAVGYFLGKKPYFPHLEAFAKSNWKGLQRVSATTNGFYFFQFQTMAYMEEIIEEGPWLFQGQPIVLQAWEQGMSLRRQKHSQVPVWIRIRHLPMEYWTVDGLSAVASGVGIPLYTDKITQSCFGWIMQGSAL
;
A
#
# COMPACT_ATOMS: atom_id res chain seq x y z
N MET A 1 -15.43 21.43 -15.17
CA MET A 1 -16.30 21.14 -14.00
C MET A 1 -15.83 19.97 -13.12
N VAL A 2 -14.67 19.34 -13.37
CA VAL A 2 -14.16 18.19 -12.59
C VAL A 2 -13.15 18.59 -11.50
N ASP A 3 -12.66 19.84 -11.55
CA ASP A 3 -11.50 20.29 -10.77
C ASP A 3 -11.76 20.48 -9.27
N LYS A 4 -12.99 20.84 -8.87
CA LYS A 4 -13.34 21.10 -7.47
C LYS A 4 -13.48 19.83 -6.62
N GLY A 5 -13.69 18.67 -7.24
CA GLY A 5 -13.72 17.39 -6.54
C GLY A 5 -12.33 16.91 -6.12
N SER A 6 -11.30 17.23 -6.92
CA SER A 6 -9.93 16.72 -6.76
C SER A 6 -9.27 17.08 -5.43
N LYS A 7 -9.38 18.36 -5.05
CA LYS A 7 -8.68 18.90 -3.87
C LYS A 7 -9.06 18.20 -2.56
N ARG A 8 -10.30 17.67 -2.48
CA ARG A 8 -10.80 17.03 -1.26
C ARG A 8 -10.19 15.65 -1.00
N TRP A 9 -9.70 14.99 -2.04
CA TRP A 9 -9.24 13.59 -1.95
C TRP A 9 -7.72 13.46 -2.03
N HIS A 10 -6.99 14.57 -2.10
CA HIS A 10 -5.54 14.59 -2.29
C HIS A 10 -4.74 13.91 -1.17
N ALA A 11 -5.25 13.95 0.07
CA ALA A 11 -4.69 13.24 1.22
C ALA A 11 -5.57 12.03 1.60
N THR A 12 -5.96 11.20 0.62
CA THR A 12 -6.77 10.00 0.87
C THR A 12 -6.04 8.75 0.47
N ALA A 13 -5.95 7.78 1.37
CA ALA A 13 -5.57 6.42 1.02
C ALA A 13 -6.83 5.59 0.74
N VAL A 14 -6.76 4.73 -0.27
CA VAL A 14 -7.73 3.66 -0.49
C VAL A 14 -7.14 2.36 0.01
N GLY A 15 -7.95 1.58 0.72
CA GLY A 15 -7.58 0.24 1.10
C GLY A 15 -8.64 -0.82 0.83
N TYR A 16 -8.18 -2.07 0.76
CA TYR A 16 -9.05 -3.24 0.72
C TYR A 16 -8.44 -4.39 1.50
N PHE A 17 -9.29 -5.35 1.87
CA PHE A 17 -8.94 -6.53 2.64
C PHE A 17 -8.84 -7.74 1.71
N LEU A 18 -7.81 -8.57 1.91
CA LEU A 18 -7.66 -9.83 1.18
C LEU A 18 -8.54 -10.97 1.71
N GLY A 19 -9.23 -10.73 2.83
CA GLY A 19 -10.07 -11.71 3.51
C GLY A 19 -11.54 -11.30 3.64
N LYS A 20 -12.14 -11.66 4.77
CA LYS A 20 -13.53 -11.32 5.09
C LYS A 20 -13.68 -9.80 5.21
N LYS A 21 -14.86 -9.29 4.83
CA LYS A 21 -15.19 -7.86 5.01
C LYS A 21 -15.17 -7.54 6.52
N PRO A 22 -14.36 -6.58 6.99
CA PRO A 22 -14.32 -6.20 8.39
C PRO A 22 -15.61 -5.49 8.82
N TYR A 23 -15.93 -5.60 10.11
CA TYR A 23 -16.98 -4.80 10.72
C TYR A 23 -16.53 -3.35 10.81
N PHE A 24 -17.23 -2.46 10.09
CA PHE A 24 -16.80 -1.08 9.85
C PHE A 24 -16.49 -0.28 11.13
N PRO A 25 -17.31 -0.30 12.20
CA PRO A 25 -17.01 0.45 13.42
C PRO A 25 -15.69 0.03 14.09
N HIS A 26 -15.36 -1.26 14.06
CA HIS A 26 -14.11 -1.74 14.64
C HIS A 26 -12.90 -1.35 13.78
N LEU A 27 -13.05 -1.41 12.45
CA LEU A 27 -12.03 -0.92 11.53
C LEU A 27 -11.77 0.57 11.73
N GLU A 28 -12.84 1.37 11.83
CA GLU A 28 -12.72 2.81 12.04
C GLU A 28 -12.04 3.14 13.37
N ALA A 29 -12.41 2.45 14.45
CA ALA A 29 -11.78 2.61 15.75
C ALA A 29 -10.29 2.22 15.73
N PHE A 30 -9.96 1.10 15.09
CA PHE A 30 -8.58 0.68 14.89
C PHE A 30 -7.77 1.71 14.10
N ALA A 31 -8.29 2.18 12.96
CA ALA A 31 -7.60 3.15 12.12
C ALA A 31 -7.39 4.47 12.87
N LYS A 32 -8.39 4.97 13.61
CA LYS A 32 -8.26 6.18 14.44
C LYS A 32 -7.26 6.03 15.58
N SER A 33 -7.14 4.82 16.13
CA SER A 33 -6.21 4.53 17.23
C SER A 33 -4.76 4.40 16.77
N ASN A 34 -4.53 3.91 15.55
CA ASN A 34 -3.19 3.58 15.08
C ASN A 34 -2.63 4.61 14.08
N TRP A 35 -3.50 5.32 13.35
CA TRP A 35 -3.08 6.19 12.25
C TRP A 35 -3.19 7.66 12.61
N LYS A 36 -2.04 8.32 12.76
CA LYS A 36 -1.96 9.74 13.04
C LYS A 36 -2.52 10.56 11.88
N GLY A 37 -3.17 11.67 12.21
CA GLY A 37 -3.72 12.58 11.21
C GLY A 37 -4.95 12.05 10.46
N LEU A 38 -5.49 10.87 10.79
CA LEU A 38 -6.71 10.35 10.19
C LEU A 38 -7.94 11.18 10.61
N GLN A 39 -8.65 11.73 9.63
CA GLN A 39 -9.82 12.57 9.82
C GLN A 39 -11.13 11.80 9.62
N ARG A 40 -11.19 10.97 8.57
CA ARG A 40 -12.43 10.29 8.19
C ARG A 40 -12.15 8.94 7.55
N VAL A 41 -13.00 7.97 7.91
CA VAL A 41 -13.06 6.66 7.24
C VAL A 41 -14.40 6.55 6.50
N SER A 42 -14.39 5.96 5.31
CA SER A 42 -15.60 5.69 4.53
C SER A 42 -15.49 4.35 3.84
N ALA A 43 -16.60 3.64 3.67
CA ALA A 43 -16.62 2.32 3.05
C ALA A 43 -17.53 2.32 1.81
N THR A 44 -17.13 1.56 0.79
CA THR A 44 -17.93 1.30 -0.40
C THR A 44 -18.58 -0.08 -0.31
N THR A 45 -19.72 -0.25 -0.99
CA THR A 45 -20.39 -1.54 -1.18
C THR A 45 -19.45 -2.60 -1.77
N ASN A 46 -18.52 -2.19 -2.62
CA ASN A 46 -17.53 -3.04 -3.30
C ASN A 46 -16.37 -3.51 -2.41
N GLY A 47 -16.37 -3.19 -1.11
CA GLY A 47 -15.34 -3.65 -0.16
C GLY A 47 -14.04 -2.83 -0.18
N PHE A 48 -14.11 -1.60 -0.71
CA PHE A 48 -13.05 -0.61 -0.58
C PHE A 48 -13.32 0.32 0.59
N TYR A 49 -12.24 0.82 1.17
CA TYR A 49 -12.24 1.73 2.30
C TYR A 49 -11.40 2.94 1.94
N PHE A 50 -11.87 4.12 2.30
CA PHE A 50 -11.20 5.39 2.08
C PHE A 50 -10.82 5.97 3.43
N PHE A 51 -9.56 6.36 3.55
CA PHE A 51 -8.96 6.90 4.76
C PHE A 51 -8.44 8.29 4.44
N GLN A 52 -9.17 9.30 4.89
CA GLN A 52 -8.84 10.71 4.62
C GLN A 52 -7.97 11.22 5.76
N PHE A 53 -6.79 11.71 5.41
CA PHE A 53 -5.81 12.28 6.31
C PHE A 53 -5.84 13.81 6.27
N GLN A 54 -5.29 14.41 7.32
CA GLN A 54 -5.14 15.86 7.41
C GLN A 54 -4.12 16.39 6.40
N THR A 55 -3.05 15.63 6.15
CA THR A 55 -1.97 15.99 5.21
C THR A 55 -1.53 14.77 4.41
N MET A 56 -0.93 15.01 3.24
CA MET A 56 -0.32 13.93 2.46
C MET A 56 0.84 13.26 3.19
N ALA A 57 1.63 14.02 3.94
CA ALA A 57 2.74 13.46 4.71
C ALA A 57 2.29 12.36 5.68
N TYR A 58 1.17 12.56 6.40
CA TYR A 58 0.62 11.50 7.25
C TYR A 58 0.11 10.30 6.45
N MET A 59 -0.50 10.54 5.28
CA MET A 59 -0.96 9.45 4.42
C MET A 59 0.21 8.61 3.91
N GLU A 60 1.28 9.26 3.44
CA GLU A 60 2.50 8.61 2.94
C GLU A 60 3.20 7.85 4.06
N GLU A 61 3.36 8.45 5.24
CA GLU A 61 3.92 7.79 6.43
C GLU A 61 3.16 6.50 6.75
N ILE A 62 1.82 6.55 6.78
CA ILE A 62 1.00 5.35 7.05
C ILE A 62 1.12 4.31 5.94
N ILE A 63 1.20 4.71 4.67
CA ILE A 63 1.39 3.75 3.56
C ILE A 63 2.79 3.10 3.65
N GLU A 64 3.81 3.87 4.03
CA GLU A 64 5.20 3.41 4.13
C GLU A 64 5.50 2.59 5.40
N GLU A 65 4.80 2.85 6.51
CA GLU A 65 5.00 2.18 7.80
C GLU A 65 4.68 0.68 7.76
N GLY A 66 3.97 0.21 6.74
CA GLY A 66 4.10 -1.17 6.30
C GLY A 66 2.79 -1.88 5.95
N PRO A 67 2.82 -3.23 5.98
CA PRO A 67 1.60 -4.01 5.85
C PRO A 67 0.78 -3.91 7.14
N TRP A 68 -0.35 -3.21 7.09
CA TRP A 68 -1.25 -3.08 8.22
C TRP A 68 -2.08 -4.35 8.38
N LEU A 69 -2.22 -4.83 9.61
CA LEU A 69 -3.05 -5.98 9.96
C LEU A 69 -4.21 -5.52 10.84
N PHE A 70 -5.43 -5.84 10.43
CA PHE A 70 -6.61 -5.68 11.28
C PHE A 70 -7.23 -7.05 11.52
N GLN A 71 -7.28 -7.46 12.79
CA GLN A 71 -7.76 -8.79 13.21
C GLN A 71 -7.07 -9.95 12.47
N GLY A 72 -5.75 -9.82 12.24
CA GLY A 72 -4.94 -10.81 11.52
C GLY A 72 -5.15 -10.81 10.00
N GLN A 73 -5.94 -9.88 9.45
CA GLN A 73 -6.12 -9.74 8.01
C GLN A 73 -5.31 -8.55 7.47
N PRO A 74 -4.52 -8.74 6.40
CA PRO A 74 -3.77 -7.66 5.78
C PRO A 74 -4.69 -6.66 5.08
N ILE A 75 -4.39 -5.39 5.31
CA ILE A 75 -4.95 -4.24 4.61
C ILE A 75 -3.95 -3.83 3.54
N VAL A 76 -4.37 -3.91 2.28
CA VAL A 76 -3.61 -3.31 1.18
C VAL A 76 -4.00 -1.85 1.11
N LEU A 77 -3.04 -0.93 1.20
CA LEU A 77 -3.24 0.52 1.12
C LEU A 77 -2.53 1.10 -0.11
N GLN A 78 -3.16 2.08 -0.75
CA GLN A 78 -2.58 2.84 -1.86
C GLN A 78 -3.10 4.28 -1.82
N ALA A 79 -2.29 5.26 -2.24
CA ALA A 79 -2.73 6.64 -2.42
C ALA A 79 -3.87 6.72 -3.45
N TRP A 80 -4.90 7.50 -3.15
CA TRP A 80 -6.00 7.73 -4.08
C TRP A 80 -5.56 8.63 -5.22
N GLU A 81 -5.80 8.19 -6.45
CA GLU A 81 -5.55 8.98 -7.65
C GLU A 81 -6.82 9.16 -8.49
N GLN A 82 -6.92 10.30 -9.17
CA GLN A 82 -8.03 10.57 -10.07
C GLN A 82 -8.01 9.60 -11.25
N GLY A 83 -9.15 8.96 -11.50
CA GLY A 83 -9.26 7.98 -12.60
C GLY A 83 -8.70 6.59 -12.25
N MET A 84 -8.24 6.37 -11.01
CA MET A 84 -7.82 5.04 -10.57
C MET A 84 -9.00 4.05 -10.65
N SER A 85 -8.78 2.94 -11.35
CA SER A 85 -9.74 1.83 -11.35
C SER A 85 -9.58 1.03 -10.07
N LEU A 86 -10.57 1.12 -9.17
CA LEU A 86 -10.64 0.32 -7.95
C LEU A 86 -10.89 -1.15 -8.30
N ARG A 87 -9.81 -1.89 -8.55
CA ARG A 87 -9.86 -3.33 -8.84
C ARG A 87 -9.23 -4.09 -7.68
N ARG A 88 -10.04 -4.94 -7.03
CA ARG A 88 -9.49 -6.00 -6.19
C ARG A 88 -8.74 -6.92 -7.13
N GLN A 89 -7.41 -6.99 -6.99
CA GLN A 89 -6.63 -7.92 -7.79
C GLN A 89 -7.18 -9.32 -7.53
N LYS A 90 -7.68 -9.98 -8.59
CA LYS A 90 -8.18 -11.35 -8.50
C LYS A 90 -6.97 -12.21 -8.13
N HIS A 91 -7.00 -12.73 -6.91
CA HIS A 91 -6.04 -13.62 -6.27
C HIS A 91 -5.10 -14.34 -7.26
N SER A 92 -3.87 -13.84 -7.36
CA SER A 92 -2.72 -14.62 -7.81
C SER A 92 -1.43 -13.99 -7.27
N GLN A 93 -1.32 -12.66 -7.26
CA GLN A 93 -0.17 -11.93 -6.72
C GLN A 93 -0.63 -10.58 -6.15
N VAL A 94 -0.06 -10.15 -5.01
CA VAL A 94 -0.33 -8.85 -4.39
C VAL A 94 1.01 -8.11 -4.29
N PRO A 95 1.12 -6.84 -4.74
CA PRO A 95 2.33 -6.07 -4.53
C PRO A 95 2.51 -5.82 -3.03
N VAL A 96 3.64 -6.26 -2.47
CA VAL A 96 3.98 -6.03 -1.07
C VAL A 96 5.25 -5.20 -1.04
N TRP A 97 5.18 -3.99 -0.50
CA TRP A 97 6.38 -3.20 -0.24
C TRP A 97 7.20 -3.87 0.87
N ILE A 98 8.37 -4.40 0.51
CA ILE A 98 9.27 -5.08 1.44
C ILE A 98 10.51 -4.21 1.62
N ARG A 99 10.69 -3.71 2.83
CA ARG A 99 11.86 -2.95 3.22
C ARG A 99 12.87 -3.89 3.89
N ILE A 100 13.89 -4.29 3.15
CA ILE A 100 14.98 -5.14 3.67
C ILE A 100 15.94 -4.26 4.45
N ARG A 101 16.02 -4.45 5.77
CA ARG A 101 16.99 -3.76 6.64
C ARG A 101 18.17 -4.71 6.92
N HIS A 102 19.39 -4.16 6.92
CA HIS A 102 20.65 -4.89 7.16
C HIS A 102 21.08 -5.89 6.08
N LEU A 103 20.86 -5.57 4.80
CA LEU A 103 21.45 -6.39 3.74
C LEU A 103 22.99 -6.17 3.74
N PRO A 104 23.81 -7.23 3.81
CA PRO A 104 25.27 -7.09 3.74
C PRO A 104 25.68 -6.41 2.42
N MET A 105 26.74 -5.59 2.45
CA MET A 105 27.21 -4.84 1.25
C MET A 105 27.46 -5.75 0.04
N GLU A 106 27.81 -7.01 0.27
CA GLU A 106 28.05 -8.04 -0.74
C GLU A 106 26.82 -8.31 -1.62
N TYR A 107 25.61 -8.12 -1.09
CA TYR A 107 24.34 -8.32 -1.81
C TYR A 107 23.78 -7.02 -2.41
N TRP A 108 24.50 -5.90 -2.28
CA TRP A 108 24.14 -4.61 -2.88
C TRP A 108 24.53 -4.52 -4.37
N THR A 109 24.53 -5.67 -5.05
CA THR A 109 24.75 -5.83 -6.49
C THR A 109 23.41 -6.12 -7.17
N VAL A 110 23.33 -5.89 -8.49
CA VAL A 110 22.12 -6.21 -9.27
C VAL A 110 21.74 -7.68 -9.09
N ASP A 111 22.73 -8.57 -9.08
CA ASP A 111 22.54 -10.01 -8.90
C ASP A 111 22.14 -10.37 -7.45
N GLY A 112 22.73 -9.71 -6.44
CA GLY A 112 22.38 -9.92 -5.04
C GLY A 112 20.96 -9.47 -4.71
N LEU A 113 20.55 -8.29 -5.21
CA LEU A 113 19.20 -7.79 -5.07
C LEU A 113 18.19 -8.64 -5.85
N SER A 114 18.55 -9.11 -7.06
CA SER A 114 17.73 -10.04 -7.84
C SER A 114 17.57 -11.40 -7.15
N ALA A 115 18.63 -11.91 -6.50
CA ALA A 115 18.57 -13.15 -5.74
C ALA A 115 17.65 -13.02 -4.53
N VAL A 116 17.79 -11.96 -3.73
CA VAL A 116 16.89 -11.68 -2.61
C VAL A 116 15.46 -11.46 -3.10
N ALA A 117 15.30 -10.82 -4.26
CA ALA A 117 14.01 -10.61 -4.89
C ALA A 117 13.31 -11.89 -5.28
N SER A 118 14.05 -12.78 -5.94
CA SER A 118 13.55 -14.07 -6.41
C SER A 118 13.09 -14.96 -5.25
N GLY A 119 13.71 -14.83 -4.08
CA GLY A 119 13.30 -15.54 -2.86
C GLY A 119 11.95 -15.07 -2.30
N VAL A 120 11.54 -13.84 -2.61
CA VAL A 120 10.23 -13.29 -2.22
C VAL A 120 9.16 -13.56 -3.29
N GLY A 121 9.49 -13.39 -4.56
CA GLY A 121 8.59 -13.63 -5.69
C GLY A 121 9.10 -13.08 -7.02
N ILE A 122 8.20 -13.04 -8.03
CA ILE A 122 8.56 -12.65 -9.40
C ILE A 122 8.50 -11.12 -9.53
N PRO A 123 9.61 -10.43 -9.85
CA PRO A 123 9.60 -8.98 -10.09
C PRO A 123 8.81 -8.65 -11.36
N LEU A 124 7.78 -7.80 -11.26
CA LEU A 124 6.85 -7.50 -12.36
C LEU A 124 7.32 -6.40 -13.34
N TYR A 125 8.28 -5.54 -12.97
CA TYR A 125 8.85 -4.58 -13.92
C TYR A 125 10.26 -4.14 -13.51
N THR A 126 11.11 -3.91 -14.52
CA THR A 126 12.43 -3.29 -14.38
C THR A 126 12.30 -1.88 -14.96
N ASP A 127 12.20 -0.87 -14.11
CA ASP A 127 12.28 0.51 -14.59
C ASP A 127 13.70 0.76 -15.13
N LYS A 128 13.82 0.91 -16.44
CA LYS A 128 15.10 1.16 -17.13
C LYS A 128 15.64 2.58 -16.89
N ILE A 129 15.03 3.37 -16.01
CA ILE A 129 15.43 4.77 -15.79
C ILE A 129 15.54 5.05 -14.30
N THR A 130 16.54 4.45 -13.64
CA THR A 130 17.13 5.05 -12.44
C THR A 130 18.58 4.61 -12.26
N GLN A 131 19.50 5.19 -13.05
CA GLN A 131 20.94 5.16 -12.75
C GLN A 131 21.32 6.02 -11.53
N SER A 132 20.36 6.56 -10.79
CA SER A 132 20.62 7.44 -9.64
C SER A 132 19.38 7.62 -8.77
N CYS A 133 19.46 7.08 -7.54
CA CYS A 133 18.62 7.32 -6.37
C CYS A 133 17.28 6.55 -6.20
N PHE A 134 17.38 5.50 -5.35
CA PHE A 134 16.49 5.09 -4.25
C PHE A 134 14.96 4.96 -4.48
N GLY A 135 14.50 3.71 -4.63
CA GLY A 135 13.12 3.26 -4.32
C GLY A 135 12.86 1.85 -4.87
N TRP A 136 12.62 0.84 -4.01
CA TRP A 136 12.38 -0.55 -4.43
C TRP A 136 10.97 -1.03 -4.03
N ILE A 137 10.20 -1.60 -4.99
CA ILE A 137 8.92 -2.32 -4.78
C ILE A 137 9.08 -3.77 -5.24
N MET A 138 8.56 -4.72 -4.47
CA MET A 138 8.71 -6.16 -4.70
C MET A 138 7.33 -6.85 -4.73
N GLN A 139 7.15 -7.92 -5.51
CA GLN A 139 5.93 -8.73 -5.50
C GLN A 139 6.25 -10.14 -5.00
N GLY A 140 5.46 -10.65 -4.06
CA GLY A 140 5.56 -12.02 -3.54
C GLY A 140 4.41 -12.90 -4.01
N SER A 141 4.70 -14.11 -4.48
CA SER A 141 3.72 -15.11 -4.93
C SER A 141 3.43 -16.08 -3.78
N ALA A 142 2.16 -16.32 -3.46
CA ALA A 142 1.76 -17.31 -2.45
C ALA A 142 1.47 -18.67 -3.11
N LEU A 143 2.06 -19.74 -2.56
CA LEU A 143 1.53 -21.10 -2.60
C LEU A 143 0.38 -21.23 -1.60
#